data_AF-A0A5N6X5S0-F1
#
_entry.id   AF-A0A5N6X5S0-F1
#
_cell.length_a   1.000
_cell.length_b   1.000
_cell.length_c   1.000
_cell.angle_alpha   90.00
_cell.angle_beta   90.00
_cell.angle_gamma   90.00
#
_symmetry.space_group_name_H-M   'P 1'
#
loop_
_entity.id
_entity.type
_entity.pdbx_description
1 polymer ?
#
loop_
_entity_poly.entity_id
_entity_poly.type
_entity_poly.pdbx_seq_one_letter_code
_entity_poly.pdbx_strand_id
1 'polypeptide(L)' 'MDDTFLRLGGDSVQAIRLVGAARKAGLIVQMQEVLAEVSIVDQANEAMTIASSPEAVYESFSLVEASVQAEVLRLAQ' A
#
# COMPACT_ATOMS: atom_id res chain seq x y z
N MET A 1 17.80 17.02 8.90
CA MET A 1 17.55 15.63 8.45
C MET A 1 16.24 15.11 9.03
N ASP A 2 15.39 15.98 9.59
CA ASP A 2 14.19 15.61 10.34
C ASP A 2 12.90 15.84 9.52
N ASP A 3 13.03 15.81 8.19
CA ASP A 3 11.90 16.02 7.29
C ASP A 3 11.06 14.76 7.26
N THR A 4 9.88 14.84 7.87
CA THR A 4 8.88 13.78 7.85
C THR A 4 8.00 13.93 6.62
N PHE A 5 7.40 12.83 6.18
CA PHE A 5 6.53 12.82 5.02
C PHE A 5 5.41 13.87 5.12
N LEU A 6 4.79 14.00 6.30
CA LEU A 6 3.71 14.97 6.56
C LEU A 6 4.21 16.42 6.57
N ARG A 7 5.39 16.70 7.16
CA ARG A 7 5.98 18.05 7.17
C ARG A 7 6.30 18.57 5.76
N LEU A 8 6.60 17.67 4.83
CA LEU A 8 6.84 18.00 3.43
C LEU A 8 5.54 18.21 2.61
N GLY A 9 4.37 18.17 3.26
CA GLY A 9 3.08 18.33 2.61
C GLY A 9 2.46 17.02 2.13
N GLY A 10 2.97 15.88 2.63
CA GLY A 10 2.41 14.56 2.39
C GLY A 10 1.00 14.38 2.96
N ASP A 11 0.12 13.69 2.21
CA ASP A 11 -1.22 13.30 2.67
C ASP A 11 -1.46 11.79 2.56
N SER A 12 -2.66 11.33 2.96
CA SER A 12 -3.03 9.92 2.92
C SER A 12 -3.06 9.34 1.50
N VAL A 13 -3.44 10.12 0.48
CA VAL A 13 -3.50 9.68 -0.92
C VAL A 13 -2.09 9.52 -1.47
N GLN A 14 -1.20 10.47 -1.18
CA GLN A 14 0.20 10.42 -1.57
C GLN A 14 0.94 9.29 -0.85
N ALA A 15 0.64 9.04 0.43
CA ALA A 15 1.19 7.92 1.17
C ALA A 15 0.75 6.56 0.59
N ILE A 16 -0.53 6.41 0.22
CA ILE A 16 -1.02 5.21 -0.48
C ILE A 16 -0.29 5.01 -1.81
N ARG A 17 -0.12 6.10 -2.59
CA ARG A 17 0.62 6.05 -3.85
C ARG A 17 2.09 5.69 -3.65
N LEU A 18 2.73 6.22 -2.60
CA LEU A 18 4.10 5.90 -2.22
C LEU A 18 4.25 4.42 -1.90
N VAL A 19 3.41 3.86 -1.02
CA VAL A 19 3.44 2.42 -0.67
C VAL A 19 3.21 1.56 -1.91
N GLY A 20 2.27 1.94 -2.77
CA GLY A 20 2.04 1.23 -4.04
C GLY A 20 3.23 1.28 -4.99
N ALA A 21 3.90 2.43 -5.10
CA ALA A 21 5.10 2.60 -5.92
C ALA A 21 6.30 1.82 -5.36
N ALA A 22 6.53 1.90 -4.05
CA ALA A 22 7.56 1.13 -3.35
C ALA A 22 7.36 -0.37 -3.59
N ARG A 23 6.12 -0.86 -3.45
CA ARG A 23 5.78 -2.26 -3.72
C ARG A 23 6.10 -2.68 -5.15
N LYS A 24 5.77 -1.85 -6.15
CA LYS A 24 6.13 -2.09 -7.56
C LYS A 24 7.64 -2.09 -7.80
N ALA A 25 8.38 -1.30 -7.03
CA ALA A 25 9.84 -1.28 -7.05
C ALA A 25 10.48 -2.42 -6.24
N GLY A 26 9.69 -3.35 -5.68
CA GLY A 26 10.20 -4.47 -4.88
C GLY A 26 10.57 -4.10 -3.45
N LEU A 27 10.04 -3.00 -2.92
CA LEU A 27 10.29 -2.52 -1.56
C LEU A 27 9.03 -2.65 -0.70
N ILE A 28 9.22 -3.08 0.55
CA ILE A 28 8.22 -3.04 1.62
C ILE A 28 8.44 -1.74 2.38
N VAL A 29 7.41 -0.91 2.35
CA VAL A 29 7.30 0.29 3.19
C VAL A 29 5.96 0.18 3.90
N GLN A 30 5.94 0.23 5.24
CA GLN A 30 4.68 0.13 5.97
C GLN A 30 3.97 1.49 5.98
N MET A 31 2.67 1.49 5.68
CA MET A 31 1.88 2.72 5.68
C MET A 31 1.96 3.48 7.02
N GLN A 32 1.99 2.74 8.13
CA GLN A 32 2.13 3.29 9.48
C GLN A 32 3.48 3.99 9.69
N GLU A 33 4.54 3.54 9.03
CA GLU A 33 5.85 4.21 9.09
C GLU A 33 5.81 5.50 8.30
N VAL A 34 5.25 5.49 7.07
CA VAL A 34 5.10 6.68 6.22
C VAL A 34 4.38 7.82 6.94
N LEU A 35 3.35 7.48 7.72
CA LEU A 35 2.55 8.45 8.48
C LEU A 35 3.11 8.78 9.87
N ALA A 36 4.19 8.13 10.30
CA ALA A 36 4.81 8.41 11.59
C ALA A 36 5.63 9.70 11.55
N GLU A 37 5.96 10.23 12.74
CA GLU A 37 6.91 11.33 12.93
C GLU A 37 8.36 10.82 12.83
N VAL A 38 8.67 10.08 11.77
CA VAL A 38 9.99 9.54 11.44
C VAL A 38 10.47 10.22 10.16
N SER A 39 11.77 10.53 10.08
CA SER A 39 12.31 11.19 8.90
C SER A 39 12.22 10.28 7.67
N ILE A 40 12.05 10.86 6.48
CA ILE A 40 12.04 10.11 5.23
C ILE A 40 13.36 9.37 4.96
N VAL A 41 14.45 9.84 5.56
CA VAL A 41 15.77 9.23 5.45
C VAL A 41 15.83 7.94 6.26
N ASP A 42 15.33 7.98 7.50
CA ASP A 42 15.28 6.81 8.37
C ASP A 42 14.32 5.76 7.79
N GLN A 43 13.14 6.20 7.31
CA GLN A 43 12.20 5.33 6.60
C GLN A 43 12.85 4.63 5.39
N ALA A 44 13.68 5.34 4.61
CA ALA A 44 14.36 4.76 3.47
C ALA A 44 15.44 3.75 3.88
N ASN A 45 16.12 3.98 5.00
CA ASN A 45 17.14 3.07 5.54
C ASN A 45 16.54 1.78 6.12
N GLU A 46 15.34 1.86 6.68
CA GLU A 46 14.62 0.71 7.26
C GLU A 46 13.79 -0.07 6.24
N ALA A 47 13.55 0.51 5.05
CA ALA A 47 12.78 -0.14 3.99
C ALA A 47 13.40 -1.50 3.60
N MET A 48 12.57 -2.55 3.64
CA MET A 48 13.01 -3.91 3.32
C MET A 48 12.72 -4.26 1.86
N THR A 49 13.52 -5.13 1.24
CA THR A 49 13.15 -5.71 -0.06
C THR A 49 12.03 -6.74 0.14
N ILE A 50 11.04 -6.74 -0.75
CA ILE A 50 10.04 -7.79 -0.83
C ILE A 50 10.77 -9.08 -1.22
N ALA A 51 10.83 -10.07 -0.32
CA ALA A 51 11.03 -11.45 -0.73
C ALA A 51 9.89 -11.78 -1.67
N SER A 52 10.19 -12.08 -2.95
CA SER A 52 9.21 -12.20 -4.03
C SER A 52 7.96 -12.95 -3.58
N SER A 53 6.91 -12.21 -3.23
CA SER A 53 5.57 -12.76 -3.13
C SER A 53 4.94 -12.55 -4.49
N PRO A 54 4.34 -13.59 -5.09
CA PRO A 54 3.76 -13.45 -6.42
C PRO A 54 2.77 -12.30 -6.41
N GLU A 55 2.81 -11.47 -7.47
CA GLU A 55 1.75 -10.51 -7.73
C GLU A 55 0.45 -11.31 -7.80
N ALA A 56 -0.34 -11.24 -6.73
CA ALA A 56 -1.53 -12.05 -6.60
C ALA A 56 -2.52 -11.56 -7.65
N VAL A 57 -2.74 -12.38 -8.67
CA VAL A 57 -3.80 -12.16 -9.64
C VAL A 57 -5.11 -12.44 -8.91
N TYR A 58 -5.85 -11.38 -8.60
CA TYR A 58 -7.16 -11.46 -7.99
C TYR A 58 -8.23 -11.45 -9.09
N GLU A 59 -9.19 -12.37 -9.01
CA GLU A 59 -10.38 -12.33 -9.86
C GLU A 59 -11.35 -11.25 -9.33
N SER A 60 -12.23 -10.75 -10.20
CA SER A 60 -13.26 -9.78 -9.80
C SER A 60 -14.05 -10.28 -8.60
N PHE A 61 -14.02 -9.50 -7.52
CA PHE A 61 -14.71 -9.81 -6.27
C PHE A 61 -14.21 -11.08 -5.55
N SER A 62 -13.00 -11.58 -5.84
CA SER A 62 -12.45 -12.77 -5.17
C SER A 62 -12.11 -12.54 -3.68
N LEU A 63 -12.06 -11.27 -3.25
CA LEU A 63 -11.73 -10.87 -1.88
C LEU A 63 -12.95 -10.68 -0.97
N VAL A 64 -14.16 -10.76 -1.52
CA VAL A 64 -15.42 -10.68 -0.74
C VAL A 64 -16.01 -12.06 -0.54
N GLU A 65 -16.80 -12.21 0.52
CA GLU A 65 -17.57 -13.42 0.85
C GLU A 65 -18.38 -13.93 -0.35
N ALA A 66 -18.45 -15.25 -0.54
CA ALA A 66 -19.12 -15.87 -1.69
C ALA A 66 -20.61 -15.49 -1.78
N SER A 67 -21.26 -15.27 -0.63
CA SER A 67 -22.64 -14.79 -0.54
C SER A 67 -22.81 -13.39 -1.17
N VAL A 68 -21.88 -12.48 -0.88
CA VAL A 68 -21.83 -11.12 -1.43
C VAL A 68 -21.44 -11.14 -2.91
N GLN A 69 -20.50 -12.00 -3.29
CA GLN A 69 -20.08 -12.15 -4.68
C GLN A 69 -21.26 -12.59 -5.58
N ALA A 70 -22.09 -13.54 -5.11
CA ALA A 70 -23.27 -13.98 -5.83
C ALA A 70 -24.33 -12.87 -5.99
N GLU A 71 -24.48 -11.99 -5.01
CA GLU A 71 -25.41 -10.86 -5.06
C GLU A 71 -24.94 -9.77 -6.04
N VAL A 72 -23.66 -9.41 -5.99
CA VAL A 72 -23.06 -8.43 -6.93
C VAL A 72 -23.17 -8.90 -8.38
N LEU A 73 -22.90 -10.18 -8.64
CA LEU A 73 -23.02 -10.75 -9.99
C LEU A 73 -24.47 -10.79 -10.50
N ARG A 74 -25.46 -10.94 -9.60
CA ARG A 74 -26.89 -10.88 -9.96
C ARG A 74 -27.37 -9.47 -10.29
N LEU A 75 -26.85 -8.46 -9.59
CA LEU A 75 -27.22 -7.04 -9.79
C LEU A 75 -26.58 -6.42 -11.04
N ALA A 76 -25.50 -7.02 -11.54
CA ALA A 76 -24.75 -6.52 -12.70
C ALA A 76 -25.25 -7.08 -14.07
N GLN A 77 -26.30 -7.92 -14.06
CA GLN A 77 -26.95 -8.50 -15.25
C GLN A 77 -28.29 -7.81 -15.53
#